data_AF-A0A2P6S9P8-F1
#
_entry.id   AF-A0A2P6S9P8-F1
#
_cell.length_a   1.000
_cell.length_b   1.000
_cell.length_c   1.000
_cell.angle_alpha   90.00
_cell.angle_beta   90.00
_cell.angle_gamma   90.00
#
_symmetry.space_group_name_H-M   'P 1'
#
loop_
_entity.id
_entity.type
_entity.pdbx_description
1 polymer ?
#
loop_
_entity_poly.entity_id
_entity_poly.type
_entity_poly.pdbx_seq_one_letter_code
_entity_poly.pdbx_strand_id
1 'polypeptide(L)'
;MEPPQSLNLSSGKPPRRKVPPPSDLTRPQRCVARVVLKKGKTQLFKDGSPMVHSGAVDRIIGRPPPRTGDVVLVADGAEKPIGWGMYNSVSMFCVRLMQLDEEATRYYLYMQFEIITFAVMLELLIFL
;
A
#
# COMPACT_ATOMS: atom_id res chain seq x y z
N MET A 1 28.56 -19.02 49.74
CA MET A 1 27.27 -18.66 49.12
C MET A 1 27.45 -17.22 48.62
N GLU A 2 27.89 -17.06 47.37
CA GLU A 2 28.07 -15.74 46.76
C GLU A 2 26.72 -15.13 46.37
N PRO A 3 26.53 -13.80 46.47
CA PRO A 3 25.32 -13.15 46.00
C PRO A 3 25.25 -13.13 44.45
N PRO A 4 24.05 -13.19 43.84
CA PRO A 4 23.92 -13.10 42.40
C PRO A 4 24.31 -11.72 41.89
N GLN A 5 25.17 -11.69 40.87
CA GLN A 5 25.59 -10.46 40.20
C GLN A 5 24.41 -9.79 39.51
N SER A 6 24.18 -8.50 39.80
CA SER A 6 23.14 -7.68 39.19
C SER A 6 23.47 -7.41 37.71
N LEU A 7 22.53 -7.77 36.82
CA LEU A 7 22.56 -7.39 35.41
C LEU A 7 22.45 -5.87 35.28
N ASN A 8 23.54 -5.22 34.87
CA ASN A 8 23.54 -3.81 34.52
C ASN A 8 22.77 -3.60 33.21
N LEU A 9 21.50 -3.20 33.31
CA LEU A 9 20.70 -2.77 32.17
C LEU A 9 21.19 -1.38 31.73
N SER A 10 22.13 -1.33 30.78
CA SER A 10 22.59 -0.06 30.22
C SER A 10 21.43 0.63 29.51
N SER A 11 20.99 1.78 30.03
CA SER A 11 20.00 2.67 29.43
C SER A 11 20.56 3.36 28.18
N GLY A 12 20.78 2.58 27.12
CA GLY A 12 21.08 3.11 25.80
C GLY A 12 19.89 3.96 25.33
N LYS A 13 20.08 5.28 25.27
CA LYS A 13 19.10 6.21 24.69
C LYS A 13 18.74 5.70 23.29
N PRO A 14 17.46 5.48 22.94
CA PRO A 14 17.09 5.01 21.62
C PRO A 14 17.66 5.99 20.58
N PRO A 15 18.25 5.50 19.46
CA PRO A 15 18.84 6.37 18.47
C PRO A 15 17.79 7.38 18.00
N ARG A 16 18.08 8.67 18.18
CA ARG A 16 17.21 9.76 17.70
C ARG A 16 16.99 9.54 16.20
N ARG A 17 15.77 9.15 15.82
CA ARG A 17 15.34 9.15 14.42
C ARG A 17 15.60 10.56 13.88
N LYS A 18 16.48 10.68 12.90
CA LYS A 18 16.59 11.89 12.08
C LYS A 18 15.28 11.99 11.32
N VAL A 19 14.33 12.77 11.83
CA VAL A 19 13.14 13.16 11.08
C VAL A 19 13.66 14.02 9.92
N PRO A 20 13.45 13.62 8.66
CA PRO A 20 13.89 14.44 7.53
C PRO A 20 13.16 15.79 7.58
N PRO A 21 13.81 16.89 7.15
CA PRO A 21 13.20 18.22 7.17
C PRO A 21 11.93 18.26 6.31
N PRO A 22 10.94 19.11 6.66
CA PRO A 22 9.72 19.29 5.89
C PRO A 22 10.03 20.09 4.60
N SER A 23 10.53 19.41 3.58
CA SER A 23 10.88 20.02 2.30
C SER A 23 10.44 19.13 1.14
N ASP A 24 9.13 18.91 0.96
CA ASP A 24 8.63 18.02 -0.11
C ASP A 24 7.35 18.49 -0.85
N LEU A 25 6.98 19.77 -0.76
CA LEU A 25 5.82 20.30 -1.54
C LEU A 25 6.15 20.66 -3.01
N THR A 26 7.42 20.56 -3.44
CA THR A 26 7.88 20.93 -4.79
C THR A 26 8.49 19.76 -5.58
N ARG A 27 8.16 18.51 -5.25
CA ARG A 27 8.59 17.40 -6.12
C ARG A 27 7.74 17.38 -7.39
N PRO A 28 8.35 17.44 -8.60
CA PRO A 28 7.61 17.11 -9.81
C PRO A 28 7.00 15.73 -9.61
N GLN A 29 5.75 15.52 -10.02
CA GLN A 29 5.05 14.25 -9.86
C GLN A 29 5.83 13.13 -10.58
N ARG A 30 6.80 12.54 -9.88
CA ARG A 30 7.59 11.43 -10.39
C ARG A 30 6.66 10.23 -10.39
N CYS A 31 6.56 9.56 -11.54
CA CYS A 31 5.72 8.38 -11.75
C CYS A 31 5.66 7.51 -10.49
N VAL A 32 4.46 7.17 -10.04
CA VAL A 32 4.22 6.38 -8.82
C VAL A 32 5.07 5.11 -8.87
N ALA A 33 5.92 4.92 -7.85
CA ALA A 33 6.79 3.76 -7.80
C ALA A 33 5.97 2.47 -7.68
N ARG A 34 6.48 1.39 -8.24
CA ARG A 34 5.80 0.10 -8.36
C ARG A 34 6.56 -0.97 -7.59
N VAL A 35 5.89 -1.64 -6.68
CA VAL A 35 6.38 -2.80 -5.94
C VAL A 35 5.90 -4.06 -6.66
N VAL A 36 6.82 -4.77 -7.28
CA VAL A 36 6.53 -5.99 -8.04
C VAL A 36 6.68 -7.19 -7.13
N LEU A 37 5.65 -8.03 -7.07
CA LEU A 37 5.62 -9.23 -6.26
C LEU A 37 6.23 -10.42 -6.99
N LYS A 38 6.76 -11.37 -6.21
CA LYS A 38 7.17 -12.69 -6.70
C LYS A 38 5.96 -13.44 -7.27
N LYS A 39 6.19 -14.26 -8.30
CA LYS A 39 5.16 -15.09 -8.93
C LYS A 39 4.45 -15.96 -7.88
N GLY A 40 3.11 -16.05 -7.97
CA GLY A 40 2.28 -16.85 -7.06
C GLY A 40 1.98 -16.22 -5.70
N LYS A 41 2.53 -15.04 -5.37
CA LYS A 41 2.23 -14.33 -4.11
C LYS A 41 1.05 -13.37 -4.22
N THR A 42 0.43 -13.25 -5.38
CA THR A 42 -0.73 -12.39 -5.62
C THR A 42 -2.01 -12.91 -4.98
N GLN A 43 -2.11 -14.22 -4.78
CA GLN A 43 -3.28 -14.87 -4.19
C GLN A 43 -3.53 -14.44 -2.73
N LEU A 44 -2.46 -14.14 -1.98
CA LEU A 44 -2.53 -13.66 -0.59
C LEU A 44 -3.37 -12.38 -0.43
N PHE A 45 -3.48 -11.58 -1.49
CA PHE A 45 -4.24 -10.33 -1.48
C PHE A 45 -5.70 -10.52 -1.85
N LYS A 46 -6.04 -11.57 -2.61
CA LYS A 46 -7.44 -11.92 -2.88
C LYS A 46 -8.17 -12.40 -1.63
N ASP A 47 -7.43 -12.99 -0.70
CA ASP A 47 -7.95 -13.46 0.58
C ASP A 47 -8.06 -12.32 1.62
N GLY A 48 -7.81 -11.06 1.22
CA GLY A 48 -8.04 -9.88 2.04
C GLY A 48 -6.91 -9.49 3.00
N SER A 49 -5.70 -10.07 2.87
CA SER A 49 -4.57 -9.62 3.69
C SER A 49 -4.03 -8.27 3.18
N PRO A 50 -4.10 -7.17 3.95
CA PRO A 50 -3.71 -5.85 3.45
C PRO A 50 -2.21 -5.61 3.53
N MET A 51 -1.41 -6.58 3.97
CA MET A 51 0.01 -6.37 4.30
C MET A 51 0.94 -7.10 3.32
N VAL A 52 1.75 -6.34 2.59
CA VAL A 52 2.80 -6.90 1.72
C VAL A 52 4.07 -7.12 2.55
N HIS A 53 4.46 -8.38 2.72
CA HIS A 53 5.73 -8.72 3.35
C HIS A 53 6.91 -8.48 2.39
N SER A 54 8.03 -7.95 2.88
CA SER A 54 9.23 -7.62 2.09
C SER A 54 9.79 -8.84 1.35
N GLY A 55 9.74 -10.03 1.97
CA GLY A 55 10.12 -11.29 1.32
C GLY A 55 9.25 -11.72 0.13
N ALA A 56 8.06 -11.14 -0.04
CA ALA A 56 7.19 -11.36 -1.19
C ALA A 56 7.48 -10.40 -2.35
N VAL A 57 8.29 -9.36 -2.13
CA VAL A 57 8.71 -8.41 -3.16
C VAL A 57 9.84 -9.04 -3.98
N ASP A 58 9.73 -8.95 -5.30
CA ASP A 58 10.77 -9.31 -6.25
C ASP A 58 11.67 -8.09 -6.53
N ARG A 59 11.05 -6.99 -6.98
CA ARG A 59 11.76 -5.76 -7.33
C ARG A 59 10.89 -4.52 -7.11
N ILE A 60 11.53 -3.36 -6.99
CA ILE A 60 10.86 -2.06 -6.92
C ILE A 60 11.29 -1.23 -8.13
N ILE A 61 10.30 -0.77 -8.91
CA ILE A 61 10.49 0.04 -10.10
C ILE A 61 10.10 1.48 -9.75
N GLY A 62 11.07 2.38 -9.76
CA GLY A 62 10.85 3.79 -9.47
C GLY A 62 12.18 4.50 -9.27
N ARG A 63 12.33 5.68 -9.89
CA ARG A 63 13.52 6.52 -9.73
C ARG A 63 13.08 7.92 -9.32
N PRO A 64 13.34 8.36 -8.08
CA PRO A 64 14.08 7.66 -7.01
C PRO A 64 13.27 6.48 -6.42
N PRO A 65 13.93 5.54 -5.72
CA PRO A 65 13.24 4.52 -4.94
C PRO A 65 12.28 5.16 -3.91
N PRO A 66 11.14 4.52 -3.61
CA PRO A 66 10.16 5.04 -2.68
C PRO A 66 10.72 5.09 -1.26
N ARG A 67 10.30 6.10 -0.51
CA ARG A 67 10.62 6.32 0.90
C ARG A 67 9.43 5.93 1.76
N THR A 68 9.68 5.76 3.05
CA THR A 68 8.59 5.52 4.01
C THR A 68 7.58 6.66 3.96
N GLY A 69 6.31 6.32 3.76
CA GLY A 69 5.21 7.26 3.58
C GLY A 69 4.82 7.51 2.14
N ASP A 70 5.63 7.12 1.16
CA ASP A 70 5.29 7.30 -0.26
C ASP A 70 4.16 6.34 -0.67
N VAL A 71 3.29 6.82 -1.56
CA VAL A 71 2.29 5.98 -2.22
C VAL A 71 2.97 5.16 -3.33
N VAL A 72 2.67 3.86 -3.36
CA VAL A 72 3.18 2.93 -4.35
C VAL A 72 2.06 2.07 -4.94
N LEU A 73 2.24 1.68 -6.19
CA LEU A 73 1.43 0.64 -6.82
C LEU A 73 2.00 -0.74 -6.48
N VAL A 74 1.15 -1.70 -6.19
CA VAL A 74 1.54 -3.10 -6.04
C VAL A 74 1.14 -3.84 -7.31
N ALA A 75 2.08 -4.58 -7.90
CA ALA A 75 1.88 -5.28 -9.15
C ALA A 75 2.35 -6.73 -9.07
N ASP A 76 1.81 -7.57 -9.96
CA ASP A 76 2.27 -8.94 -10.14
C ASP A 76 3.60 -8.99 -10.93
N GLY A 77 4.14 -10.19 -11.11
CA GLY A 77 5.39 -10.40 -11.84
C GLY A 77 5.33 -10.01 -13.34
N ALA A 78 4.13 -9.90 -13.91
CA ALA A 78 3.88 -9.42 -15.27
C ALA A 78 3.62 -7.91 -15.31
N GLU A 79 3.84 -7.22 -14.19
CA GLU A 79 3.62 -5.78 -14.08
C GLU A 79 2.14 -5.39 -14.30
N LYS A 80 1.20 -6.28 -13.98
CA LYS A 80 -0.21 -5.90 -13.87
C LYS A 80 -0.48 -5.31 -12.47
N PRO A 81 -1.11 -4.13 -12.36
CA PRO A 81 -1.47 -3.57 -11.05
C PRO A 81 -2.50 -4.47 -10.35
N ILE A 82 -2.33 -4.62 -9.04
CA ILE A 82 -3.21 -5.37 -8.14
C ILE A 82 -3.92 -4.41 -7.18
N GLY A 83 -3.26 -3.32 -6.83
CA GLY A 83 -3.77 -2.32 -5.90
C GLY A 83 -2.70 -1.27 -5.60
N TRP A 84 -2.98 -0.42 -4.63
CA TRP A 84 -2.07 0.64 -4.19
C TRP A 84 -1.99 0.69 -2.67
N GLY A 85 -0.90 1.27 -2.16
CA GLY A 85 -0.67 1.33 -0.73
C GLY A 85 0.44 2.29 -0.32
N MET A 86 0.64 2.40 1.00
CA MET A 86 1.72 3.20 1.58
C MET A 86 2.96 2.32 1.81
N TYR A 87 4.10 2.78 1.31
CA TYR A 87 5.39 2.10 1.46
C TYR A 87 6.05 2.42 2.81
N ASN A 88 6.73 1.43 3.37
CA ASN A 88 7.51 1.54 4.60
C ASN A 88 8.82 0.74 4.44
N SER A 89 9.93 1.47 4.32
CA SER A 89 11.24 0.88 4.05
C SER A 89 11.87 0.19 5.27
N VAL A 90 11.36 0.42 6.48
CA VAL A 90 11.94 -0.10 7.74
C VAL A 90 11.15 -1.25 8.34
N SER A 91 10.01 -1.61 7.74
CA SER A 91 9.13 -2.67 8.22
C SER A 91 9.29 -3.93 7.38
N MET A 92 9.20 -5.11 8.01
CA MET A 92 9.03 -6.37 7.29
C MET A 92 7.73 -6.36 6.47
N PHE A 93 6.70 -5.67 6.93
CA PHE A 93 5.53 -5.36 6.11
C PHE A 93 5.75 -4.04 5.38
N CYS A 94 6.38 -4.14 4.21
CA CYS A 94 6.89 -3.00 3.47
C CYS A 94 5.81 -2.20 2.73
N VAL A 95 4.61 -2.75 2.51
CA VAL A 95 3.46 -1.99 1.99
C VAL A 95 2.22 -2.36 2.79
N ARG A 96 1.45 -1.34 3.17
CA ARG A 96 0.05 -1.49 3.60
C ARG A 96 -0.83 -1.15 2.40
N LEU A 97 -1.50 -2.13 1.84
CA LEU A 97 -2.50 -1.94 0.79
C LEU A 97 -3.69 -1.17 1.36
N MET A 98 -4.17 -0.20 0.58
CA MET A 98 -5.31 0.64 0.92
C MET A 98 -6.56 0.24 0.12
N GLN A 99 -6.36 -0.21 -1.12
CA GLN A 99 -7.45 -0.70 -1.97
C GLN A 99 -6.89 -1.62 -3.05
N LEU A 100 -7.63 -2.70 -3.32
CA LEU A 100 -7.37 -3.59 -4.45
C LEU A 100 -8.10 -3.09 -5.70
N ASP A 101 -7.55 -3.40 -6.88
CA ASP A 101 -8.14 -3.09 -8.18
C ASP A 101 -9.53 -3.76 -8.34
N GLU A 102 -9.66 -4.98 -7.82
CA GLU A 102 -10.92 -5.74 -7.83
C GLU A 102 -11.98 -5.11 -6.92
N GLU A 103 -11.60 -4.63 -5.75
CA GLU A 103 -12.49 -3.89 -4.85
C GLU A 103 -12.94 -2.58 -5.49
N ALA A 104 -12.01 -1.83 -6.11
CA ALA A 104 -12.31 -0.60 -6.84
C ALA A 104 -13.39 -0.85 -7.90
N THR A 105 -13.14 -1.82 -8.77
CA THR A 105 -14.03 -2.17 -9.89
C THR A 105 -15.41 -2.58 -9.39
N ARG A 106 -15.47 -3.35 -8.30
CA ARG A 106 -16.73 -3.80 -7.72
C ARG A 106 -17.60 -2.64 -7.22
N TYR A 107 -17.03 -1.65 -6.55
CA TYR A 107 -17.78 -0.46 -6.10
C TYR A 107 -18.26 0.39 -7.28
N TYR A 108 -17.43 0.59 -8.30
CA TYR A 108 -17.85 1.36 -9.48
C TYR A 108 -19.00 0.70 -10.22
N LEU A 109 -18.99 -0.62 -10.39
CA LEU A 109 -20.09 -1.33 -11.08
C LEU A 109 -21.42 -1.25 -10.31
N TYR A 110 -21.40 -1.37 -8.98
CA TYR A 110 -22.63 -1.22 -8.18
C TYR A 110 -23.17 0.21 -8.23
N MET A 111 -22.30 1.21 -8.06
CA MET A 111 -22.70 2.61 -8.16
C MET A 111 -23.23 2.95 -9.56
N GLN A 112 -22.60 2.43 -10.61
CA GLN A 112 -23.01 2.64 -11.99
C GLN A 112 -24.37 1.97 -12.29
N PHE A 113 -24.64 0.80 -11.71
CA PHE A 113 -25.92 0.12 -11.85
C PHE A 113 -27.07 0.87 -11.18
N GLU A 114 -26.85 1.40 -9.96
CA GLU A 114 -27.85 2.25 -9.31
C GLU A 114 -28.10 3.53 -10.09
N ILE A 115 -27.05 4.24 -10.52
CA ILE A 115 -27.19 5.47 -11.32
C ILE A 115 -27.97 5.21 -12.61
N ILE A 116 -27.65 4.14 -13.34
CA ILE A 116 -28.37 3.78 -14.57
C ILE A 116 -29.83 3.43 -14.25
N THR A 117 -30.08 2.68 -13.19
CA THR A 117 -31.45 2.33 -12.78
C THR A 117 -32.25 3.58 -12.42
N PHE A 118 -31.69 4.49 -11.62
CA PHE A 118 -32.31 5.77 -11.30
C PHE A 118 -32.54 6.65 -12.53
N ALA A 119 -31.57 6.70 -13.46
CA ALA A 119 -31.69 7.45 -14.71
C ALA A 119 -32.82 6.90 -15.60
N VAL A 120 -32.92 5.57 -15.74
CA VAL A 120 -33.98 4.91 -16.51
C VAL A 120 -35.34 5.08 -15.85
N MET A 121 -35.42 5.01 -14.52
CA MET A 121 -36.66 5.27 -13.78
C MET A 121 -37.12 6.73 -13.92
N LEU A 122 -36.19 7.69 -13.93
CA LEU A 122 -36.47 9.10 -14.18
C LEU A 122 -36.98 9.33 -15.61
N GLU A 123 -36.33 8.74 -16.62
CA GLU A 123 -36.82 8.79 -18.00
C GLU A 123 -38.25 8.25 -18.12
N LEU A 124 -38.53 7.06 -17.55
CA LEU A 124 -39.87 6.48 -17.57
C LEU A 124 -40.90 7.34 -16.84
N LEU A 125 -40.54 8.00 -15.73
CA LEU A 125 -41.41 8.92 -15.01
C LEU A 125 -41.67 10.23 -15.77
N ILE A 126 -40.72 10.70 -16.56
CA ILE A 126 -40.88 11.90 -17.40
C ILE A 126 -41.80 11.61 -18.60
N PHE A 127 -41.87 10.35 -19.05
CA PHE A 127 -42.70 9.92 -20.17
C PHE A 127 -44.06 9.31 -19.76
N LEU A 128 -44.40 9.31 -18.46
CA LEU A 128 -45.69 8.89 -17.89
C LEU A 128 -46.50 10.10 -17.42
#